data_AF-A0A929ZU32-F1
#
_entry.id   AF-A0A929ZU32-F1
#
_cell.length_a   1.000
_cell.length_b   1.000
_cell.length_c   1.000
_cell.angle_alpha   90.00
_cell.angle_beta   90.00
_cell.angle_gamma   90.00
#
_symmetry.space_group_name_H-M   'P 1'
#
loop_
_entity.id
_entity.type
_entity.pdbx_description
1 polymer ?
#
loop_
_entity_poly.entity_id
_entity_poly.type
_entity_poly.pdbx_seq_one_letter_code
_entity_poly.pdbx_strand_id
1 'polypeptide(L)'
;MIFKTKKDKKYHFIEKGEGHPMVLLHGLMGGLSNFEEMAEFFADKGFKVFVPQLPIYDLPVLNTNLTAISKFVGKFIKQEIGKPVT
;
A
#
# COMPACT_ATOMS: atom_id res chain seq x y z
N MET A 1 3.64 -14.25 8.95
CA MET A 1 3.41 -13.16 7.98
C MET A 1 4.16 -13.46 6.69
N ILE A 2 3.48 -13.53 5.55
CA ILE A 2 4.15 -13.59 4.25
C ILE A 2 4.35 -12.14 3.80
N PHE A 3 5.48 -11.54 4.17
CA PHE A 3 5.92 -10.32 3.51
C PHE A 3 6.33 -10.70 2.09
N LYS A 4 5.57 -10.29 1.09
CA LYS A 4 6.03 -10.37 -0.30
C LYS A 4 7.06 -9.27 -0.55
N THR A 5 8.24 -9.44 0.03
CA THR A 5 9.42 -8.66 -0.31
C THR A 5 10.02 -9.27 -1.58
N LYS A 6 9.63 -8.74 -2.75
CA LYS A 6 10.44 -9.01 -3.95
C LYS A 6 11.76 -8.26 -3.75
N LYS A 7 12.86 -9.00 -3.65
CA LYS A 7 14.25 -8.53 -3.41
C LYS A 7 14.78 -7.44 -4.37
N ASP A 8 14.00 -7.05 -5.38
CA ASP A 8 14.35 -6.07 -6.42
C ASP A 8 13.35 -4.88 -6.53
N LYS A 9 12.36 -4.74 -5.64
CA LYS A 9 11.20 -3.89 -5.91
C LYS A 9 11.14 -2.56 -5.14
N LYS A 10 10.93 -1.52 -5.95
CA LYS A 10 10.51 -0.14 -5.66
C LYS A 10 9.37 0.07 -4.63
N TYR A 11 8.63 -0.98 -4.24
CA TYR A 11 7.48 -0.87 -3.34
C TYR A 11 7.52 -1.93 -2.25
N HIS A 12 7.27 -1.51 -1.01
CA HIS A 12 7.05 -2.39 0.13
C HIS A 12 5.57 -2.33 0.51
N PHE A 13 4.88 -3.48 0.62
CA PHE A 13 3.44 -3.51 0.89
C PHE A 13 2.97 -4.85 1.48
N ILE A 14 1.82 -4.85 2.15
CA ILE A 14 1.05 -6.05 2.50
C ILE A 14 0.08 -6.36 1.35
N GLU A 15 -0.10 -7.64 1.04
CA GLU A 15 -1.13 -8.16 0.12
C GLU A 15 -1.91 -9.27 0.85
N LYS A 16 -3.24 -9.17 0.92
CA LYS A 16 -4.10 -10.18 1.56
C LYS A 16 -5.43 -10.34 0.84
N GLY A 17 -5.98 -11.56 0.85
CA GLY A 17 -7.27 -11.86 0.24
C GLY A 17 -7.25 -11.94 -1.29
N GLU A 18 -8.46 -12.10 -1.84
CA GLU A 18 -8.74 -12.18 -3.27
C GLU A 18 -10.03 -11.40 -3.57
N GLY A 19 -10.23 -10.99 -4.83
CA GLY A 19 -11.41 -10.23 -5.25
C GLY A 19 -11.10 -8.81 -5.73
N HIS A 20 -12.02 -7.87 -5.49
CA HIS A 20 -11.88 -6.48 -5.93
C HIS A 20 -10.73 -5.80 -5.17
N PRO A 21 -9.79 -5.12 -5.85
CA PRO A 21 -8.63 -4.54 -5.18
C PRO A 21 -9.01 -3.31 -4.35
N MET A 22 -8.53 -3.30 -3.09
CA MET A 22 -8.69 -2.20 -2.15
C MET A 22 -7.32 -1.74 -1.66
N VAL A 23 -7.06 -0.43 -1.66
CA VAL A 23 -5.78 0.13 -1.19
C VAL A 23 -5.98 0.91 0.09
N LEU A 24 -5.38 0.43 1.19
CA LEU A 24 -5.41 1.14 2.47
C LEU A 24 -4.16 2.03 2.59
N LEU A 25 -4.37 3.33 2.74
CA LEU A 25 -3.29 4.31 2.89
C LEU A 25 -3.17 4.72 4.36
N HIS A 26 -1.99 4.52 4.93
CA HIS A 26 -1.70 4.97 6.30
C HIS A 26 -1.36 6.46 6.35
N GLY A 27 -1.50 7.06 7.54
CA GLY A 27 -1.07 8.43 7.81
C GLY A 27 0.37 8.54 8.33
N LEU A 28 0.70 9.70 8.88
CA LEU A 28 1.94 9.91 9.63
C LEU A 28 2.00 8.97 10.84
N MET A 29 3.20 8.47 11.14
CA MET A 29 3.52 7.52 12.21
C MET A 29 2.80 6.17 12.11
N GLY A 30 2.07 5.93 11.02
CA GLY A 30 1.46 4.65 10.70
C GLY A 30 2.48 3.70 10.09
N GLY A 31 2.53 2.47 10.59
CA GLY A 31 3.28 1.36 10.03
C GLY A 31 2.36 0.27 9.48
N LEU A 32 2.93 -0.66 8.73
CA LEU A 32 2.19 -1.78 8.15
C LEU A 32 1.49 -2.66 9.20
N SER A 33 2.08 -2.79 10.39
CA SER A 33 1.51 -3.54 11.51
C SER A 33 0.20 -2.96 12.03
N ASN A 34 -0.03 -1.65 11.90
CA ASN A 34 -1.29 -1.04 12.35
C ASN A 34 -2.50 -1.45 11.50
N PHE A 35 -2.27 -2.00 10.31
CA PHE A 35 -3.30 -2.30 9.33
C PHE A 35 -3.52 -3.80 9.15
N GLU A 36 -2.89 -4.66 9.94
CA GLU A 36 -2.99 -6.11 9.78
C GLU A 36 -4.42 -6.63 10.02
N GLU A 37 -5.03 -6.25 11.14
CA GLU A 37 -6.41 -6.62 11.47
C GLU A 37 -7.42 -6.01 10.50
N MET A 38 -7.19 -4.76 10.06
CA MET A 38 -8.05 -4.11 9.07
C MET A 38 -7.95 -4.79 7.70
N ALA A 39 -6.75 -5.17 7.27
CA ALA A 39 -6.55 -5.89 6.03
C ALA A 39 -7.16 -7.29 6.06
N GLU A 40 -7.11 -7.97 7.20
CA GLU A 40 -7.81 -9.24 7.42
C GLU A 40 -9.33 -9.08 7.32
N PHE A 41 -9.89 -8.10 8.03
CA PHE A 41 -11.32 -7.84 8.01
C PHE A 41 -11.87 -7.64 6.60
N PHE A 42 -11.20 -6.82 5.77
CA PHE A 42 -11.65 -6.59 4.39
C PHE A 42 -11.33 -7.77 3.46
N ALA A 43 -10.23 -8.49 3.68
CA ALA A 43 -9.94 -9.72 2.92
C ALA A 43 -11.06 -10.76 3.10
N ASP A 44 -11.54 -10.96 4.32
CA ASP A 44 -12.65 -11.86 4.64
C ASP A 44 -13.99 -11.41 4.04
N LYS A 45 -14.09 -10.14 3.62
CA LYS A 45 -15.24 -9.59 2.89
C LYS A 45 -15.11 -9.70 1.36
N GLY A 46 -14.10 -10.43 0.86
CA GLY A 46 -13.90 -10.67 -0.56
C GLY A 46 -13.17 -9.55 -1.29
N PHE A 47 -12.38 -8.73 -0.58
CA PHE A 47 -11.47 -7.78 -1.19
C PHE A 47 -10.07 -8.36 -1.30
N LYS A 48 -9.36 -7.93 -2.34
CA LYS A 48 -7.91 -8.10 -2.42
C LYS A 48 -7.25 -6.83 -1.86
N VAL A 49 -6.82 -6.89 -0.61
CA VAL A 49 -6.32 -5.72 0.12
C VAL A 49 -4.84 -5.52 -0.10
N PHE A 50 -4.46 -4.28 -0.37
CA PHE A 50 -3.07 -3.82 -0.50
C PHE A 50 -2.81 -2.69 0.50
N VAL A 51 -1.72 -2.79 1.26
CA VAL A 51 -1.27 -1.73 2.19
C VAL A 51 0.15 -1.32 1.82
N PRO A 52 0.37 -0.29 0.99
CA PRO A 52 1.70 0.19 0.66
C PRO A 52 2.31 0.98 1.82
N GLN A 53 3.60 0.76 2.06
CA GLN A 53 4.40 1.65 2.88
C GLN A 53 4.66 2.93 2.09
N LEU A 54 4.12 4.04 2.59
CA LEU A 54 4.33 5.35 1.98
C LEU A 54 5.76 5.85 2.30
N PRO A 55 6.46 6.45 1.31
CA PRO A 55 7.85 6.89 1.48
C PRO A 55 7.93 8.24 2.21
N ILE A 56 7.08 8.48 3.21
CA ILE A 56 6.96 9.78 3.89
C ILE A 56 8.30 10.16 4.55
N TYR A 57 8.98 9.20 5.17
CA TYR A 57 10.23 9.41 5.89
C TYR A 57 11.48 9.26 5.02
N ASP A 58 11.33 8.68 3.82
CA ASP A 58 12.43 8.43 2.89
C ASP A 58 12.58 9.58 1.87
N LEU A 59 11.56 10.42 1.72
CA LEU A 59 11.58 11.53 0.78
C LEU A 59 12.43 12.70 1.31
N PRO A 60 13.18 13.40 0.44
CA PRO A 60 13.75 14.69 0.80
C PRO A 60 12.66 15.66 1.26
N VAL A 61 12.98 16.56 2.19
CA VAL A 61 12.03 17.52 2.78
C VAL A 61 11.22 18.27 1.70
N LEU A 62 11.87 18.76 0.64
CA LEU A 62 11.23 19.45 -0.47
C LEU A 62 10.20 18.60 -1.24
N ASN A 63 10.38 17.28 -1.24
CA ASN A 63 9.52 16.31 -1.90
C ASN A 63 8.51 15.67 -0.95
N THR A 64 8.54 15.98 0.34
CA THR A 64 7.59 15.47 1.33
C THR A 64 6.29 16.26 1.26
N ASN A 65 5.55 16.06 0.16
CA ASN A 65 4.30 16.76 -0.11
C ASN A 65 3.25 15.83 -0.75
N LEU A 66 1.99 16.26 -0.72
CA LEU A 66 0.85 15.48 -1.21
C LEU A 66 1.01 15.05 -2.67
N THR A 67 1.57 15.92 -3.52
CA THR A 67 1.77 15.64 -4.94
C THR A 67 2.77 14.50 -5.17
N ALA A 68 3.84 14.43 -4.38
CA ALA A 68 4.81 13.34 -4.48
C ALA A 68 4.20 12.02 -4.01
N ILE A 69 3.45 12.05 -2.89
CA ILE A 69 2.78 10.87 -2.33
C ILE A 69 1.69 10.36 -3.27
N SER A 70 0.86 11.24 -3.85
CA SER A 70 -0.19 10.83 -4.80
C SER A 70 0.40 10.20 -6.08
N LYS A 71 1.52 10.75 -6.57
CA LYS A 71 2.27 10.15 -7.69
C LYS A 71 2.85 8.78 -7.32
N PHE A 72 3.34 8.59 -6.10
CA PHE A 72 3.82 7.29 -5.63
C PHE A 72 2.68 6.26 -5.63
N VAL A 73 1.53 6.60 -5.02
CA VAL A 73 0.36 5.72 -4.95
C VAL A 73 -0.19 5.39 -6.34
N GLY A 74 -0.31 6.39 -7.22
CA GLY A 74 -0.76 6.16 -8.60
C GLY A 74 0.17 5.23 -9.40
N LYS A 75 1.49 5.38 -9.22
CA LYS A 75 2.47 4.45 -9.83
C LYS A 75 2.39 3.05 -9.23
N PHE A 76 2.19 2.94 -7.92
CA PHE A 76 1.98 1.66 -7.24
C PHE A 76 0.75 0.93 -7.80
N ILE A 77 -0.41 1.59 -7.85
CA ILE A 77 -1.65 1.02 -8.41
C ILE A 77 -1.43 0.55 -9.85
N LYS A 78 -0.79 1.38 -10.70
CA LYS A 78 -0.53 1.04 -12.10
C LYS A 78 0.42 -0.15 -12.28
N GLN A 79 1.46 -0.25 -11.46
CA GLN A 79 2.54 -1.23 -11.64
C GLN A 79 2.31 -2.56 -10.92
N GLU A 80 1.63 -2.54 -9.77
CA GLU A 80 1.44 -3.73 -8.94
C GLU A 80 0.01 -4.30 -9.01
N ILE A 81 -1.00 -3.46 -9.28
CA ILE A 81 -2.41 -3.88 -9.28
C ILE A 81 -2.98 -3.98 -10.69
N GLY A 82 -2.75 -2.95 -11.53
CA GLY A 82 -3.13 -2.95 -12.95
C GLY A 82 -4.64 -2.97 -13.23
N LYS A 83 -5.48 -2.71 -12.21
CA LYS A 83 -6.95 -2.69 -12.29
C LYS A 83 -7.49 -1.50 -11.49
N PRO A 84 -8.74 -1.04 -11.74
CA PRO A 84 -9.39 -0.03 -10.91
C PRO A 84 -9.43 -0.48 -9.45
N VAL A 85 -9.15 0.43 -8.52
CA VAL A 85 -9.11 0.16 -7.08
C VAL A 85 -10.13 0.99 -6.34
N THR A 86 -10.56 0.48 -5.18
CA THR A 86 -11.22 1.27 -4.14
C THR A 86 -10.20 1.76 -3.14
#